data_AF-A0A847H746-F1
#
_entry.id   AF-A0A847H746-F1
#
_cell.length_a   1.000
_cell.length_b   1.000
_cell.length_c   1.000
_cell.angle_alpha   90.00
_cell.angle_beta   90.00
_cell.angle_gamma   90.00
#
_symmetry.space_group_name_H-M   'P 1'
#
loop_
_entity.id
_entity.type
_entity.pdbx_description
1 polymer ?
#
loop_
_entity_poly.entity_id
_entity_poly.type
_entity_poly.pdbx_seq_one_letter_code
_entity_poly.pdbx_strand_id
1 'polypeptide(L)'
;MDKRIKVNLDLLKKLYVVDGLSGRKCAELLNVSKSAVLKFTKRYGWSRPNIQNTDSFGRFVAEQQVLPPATGENHFRWKGGVGTKTYRRIAFSNHGDSCEHCGSKDNISVHHVDKNRKNNDPTNLKVVCQKCHMIIYHPDNLAKRSGNRDEYGRFI
;
A
#
# COMPACT_ATOMS: atom_id res chain seq x y z
N MET A 1 -28.58 -38.70 -35.81
CA MET A 1 -27.95 -39.51 -34.74
C MET A 1 -27.44 -38.57 -33.66
N ASP A 2 -28.23 -38.45 -32.59
CA ASP A 2 -27.98 -37.53 -31.46
C ASP A 2 -26.82 -38.08 -30.60
N LYS A 3 -25.59 -37.57 -30.82
CA LYS A 3 -24.43 -37.91 -30.00
C LYS A 3 -24.57 -37.23 -28.64
N ARG A 4 -25.38 -37.80 -27.75
CA ARG A 4 -25.37 -37.42 -26.33
C ARG A 4 -23.97 -37.69 -25.79
N ILE A 5 -23.18 -36.63 -25.65
CA ILE A 5 -21.85 -36.69 -25.04
C ILE A 5 -22.03 -37.21 -23.60
N LYS A 6 -21.54 -38.42 -23.35
CA LYS A 6 -21.59 -39.05 -22.03
C LYS A 6 -20.43 -38.50 -21.20
N VAL A 7 -20.71 -37.50 -20.36
CA VAL A 7 -19.73 -36.95 -19.42
C VAL A 7 -19.50 -37.96 -18.31
N ASN A 8 -18.24 -38.30 -18.04
CA ASN A 8 -17.87 -39.13 -16.89
C ASN A 8 -18.04 -38.31 -15.60
N LEU A 9 -19.12 -38.58 -14.86
CA LEU A 9 -19.51 -37.81 -13.68
C LEU A 9 -18.56 -38.00 -12.50
N ASP A 10 -18.02 -39.21 -12.31
CA ASP A 10 -17.09 -39.50 -11.22
C ASP A 10 -15.76 -38.79 -11.43
N LEU A 11 -15.26 -38.82 -12.67
CA LEU A 11 -14.06 -38.10 -13.05
C LEU A 11 -14.27 -36.58 -12.94
N LEU A 12 -15.43 -36.06 -13.37
CA LEU A 12 -15.76 -34.63 -13.22
C LEU A 12 -15.80 -34.21 -11.75
N LYS A 13 -16.42 -35.04 -10.88
CA LYS A 13 -16.50 -34.77 -9.44
C LYS A 13 -15.10 -34.71 -8.82
N LYS A 14 -14.23 -35.66 -9.16
CA LYS A 14 -12.83 -35.66 -8.70
C LYS A 14 -12.10 -34.38 -9.14
N LEU A 15 -12.08 -34.09 -10.44
CA LEU A 15 -11.36 -32.94 -10.97
C LEU A 15 -11.86 -31.60 -10.43
N TYR A 16 -13.18 -31.44 -10.27
CA TYR A 16 -13.79 -30.15 -9.89
C TYR A 16 -13.88 -29.94 -8.38
N VAL A 17 -14.23 -30.98 -7.61
CA VAL A 17 -14.47 -30.85 -6.16
C VAL A 17 -13.20 -31.17 -5.36
N VAL A 18 -12.49 -32.24 -5.74
CA VAL A 18 -11.31 -32.70 -5.00
C VAL A 18 -10.07 -31.92 -5.45
N ASP A 19 -9.78 -31.95 -6.75
CA ASP A 19 -8.59 -31.29 -7.30
C ASP A 19 -8.81 -29.78 -7.50
N GLY A 20 -10.06 -29.31 -7.35
CA GLY A 20 -10.44 -27.90 -7.42
C GLY A 20 -10.15 -27.19 -8.74
N LEU A 21 -9.96 -27.94 -9.81
CA LEU A 21 -9.67 -27.41 -11.14
C LEU A 21 -10.81 -26.53 -11.66
N SER A 22 -10.45 -25.50 -12.43
CA SER A 22 -11.45 -24.63 -13.04
C SER A 22 -12.33 -25.40 -14.02
N GLY A 23 -13.59 -24.98 -14.19
CA GLY A 23 -14.50 -25.62 -15.16
C GLY A 23 -13.97 -25.60 -16.61
N ARG A 24 -13.05 -24.67 -16.94
CA ARG A 24 -12.34 -24.66 -18.22
C ARG A 24 -11.33 -25.81 -18.31
N LYS A 25 -10.53 -26.01 -17.26
CA LYS A 25 -9.55 -27.10 -17.21
C LYS A 25 -10.23 -28.47 -17.18
N CYS A 26 -11.33 -28.63 -16.43
CA CYS A 26 -12.12 -29.86 -16.47
C CYS A 26 -12.68 -30.14 -17.88
N ALA A 27 -13.12 -29.10 -18.59
CA ALA A 27 -13.63 -29.22 -19.96
C ALA A 27 -12.54 -29.69 -20.94
N GLU A 28 -11.33 -29.13 -20.84
CA GLU A 28 -10.16 -29.58 -21.61
C GLU A 28 -9.83 -31.06 -21.33
N LEU A 29 -9.75 -31.46 -20.05
CA LEU A 29 -9.37 -32.82 -19.65
C LEU A 29 -10.42 -33.87 -20.02
N LEU A 30 -11.70 -33.51 -19.96
CA LEU A 30 -12.82 -34.40 -20.31
C LEU A 30 -13.17 -34.36 -21.79
N ASN A 31 -12.53 -33.49 -22.58
CA ASN A 31 -12.87 -33.22 -23.98
C ASN A 31 -14.36 -32.89 -24.20
N VAL A 32 -14.89 -32.00 -23.35
CA VAL A 32 -16.28 -31.54 -23.41
C VAL A 32 -16.34 -30.02 -23.38
N SER A 33 -17.51 -29.45 -23.70
CA SER A 33 -17.67 -28.00 -23.59
C SER A 33 -17.71 -27.54 -22.13
N LYS A 34 -17.17 -26.34 -21.86
CA LYS A 34 -17.28 -25.67 -20.55
C LYS A 34 -18.74 -25.59 -20.08
N SER A 35 -19.68 -25.35 -20.99
CA SER A 35 -21.11 -25.29 -20.70
C SER A 35 -21.66 -26.62 -20.20
N ALA A 36 -21.18 -27.75 -20.72
CA ALA A 36 -21.55 -29.08 -20.22
C ALA A 36 -21.08 -29.26 -18.78
N VAL A 37 -19.82 -28.93 -18.48
CA VAL A 37 -19.26 -28.98 -17.12
C VAL A 37 -20.10 -28.16 -16.14
N LEU A 38 -20.38 -26.89 -16.46
CA LEU A 38 -21.16 -26.00 -15.59
C LEU A 38 -22.61 -26.48 -15.39
N LYS A 39 -23.22 -27.07 -16.42
CA LYS A 39 -24.57 -27.66 -16.31
C LYS A 39 -24.59 -28.81 -15.31
N PHE A 40 -23.59 -29.69 -15.35
CA PHE A 40 -23.52 -30.83 -14.44
C PHE A 40 -23.16 -30.42 -13.02
N THR A 41 -22.17 -29.53 -12.83
CA THR A 41 -21.82 -29.06 -11.48
C THR A 41 -22.99 -28.32 -10.81
N LYS A 42 -23.73 -27.48 -11.54
CA LYS A 42 -24.96 -26.84 -11.04
C LYS A 42 -26.05 -27.85 -10.72
N ARG A 43 -26.28 -28.84 -11.59
CA ARG A 43 -27.31 -29.87 -11.41
C ARG A 43 -27.08 -30.71 -10.14
N TYR A 44 -25.83 -31.04 -9.84
CA TYR A 44 -25.46 -31.87 -8.70
C TYR A 44 -25.06 -31.08 -7.45
N GLY A 45 -25.16 -29.74 -7.49
CA GLY A 45 -24.80 -28.87 -6.36
C GLY A 45 -23.32 -28.93 -5.98
N TRP A 46 -22.43 -29.20 -6.93
CA TRP A 46 -21.00 -29.29 -6.67
C TRP A 46 -20.35 -27.91 -6.70
N SER A 47 -19.68 -27.58 -5.60
CA SER A 47 -18.89 -26.37 -5.45
C SER A 47 -17.40 -26.70 -5.52
N ARG A 48 -16.63 -25.80 -6.12
CA ARG A 48 -15.16 -25.86 -6.07
C ARG A 48 -14.68 -25.41 -4.69
N PRO A 49 -13.64 -26.05 -4.12
CA PRO A 49 -12.98 -25.53 -2.94
C PRO A 49 -12.40 -24.14 -3.22
N ASN A 50 -12.37 -23.28 -2.20
CA ASN A 50 -11.80 -21.95 -2.29
C ASN A 50 -10.26 -22.04 -2.32
N ILE A 51 -9.68 -22.20 -3.51
CA ILE A 51 -8.22 -22.23 -3.71
C ILE A 51 -7.69 -20.81 -3.86
N GLN A 52 -7.88 -20.00 -2.82
CA GLN A 52 -7.21 -18.72 -2.70
C GLN A 52 -5.83 -18.96 -2.08
N ASN A 53 -4.81 -19.07 -2.93
CA ASN A 53 -3.44 -19.10 -2.47
C ASN A 53 -3.05 -17.68 -2.03
N THR A 54 -2.57 -17.54 -0.80
CA THR A 54 -2.03 -16.29 -0.29
C THR A 54 -0.53 -16.40 -0.09
N ASP A 55 0.21 -15.34 -0.42
CA ASP A 55 1.63 -15.26 -0.05
C ASP A 55 1.81 -15.07 1.47
N SER A 56 3.06 -15.02 1.93
CA SER A 56 3.41 -14.75 3.34
C SER A 56 2.91 -13.41 3.88
N PHE A 57 2.42 -12.53 3.01
CA PHE A 57 1.89 -11.21 3.34
C PHE A 57 0.36 -11.14 3.17
N GLY A 58 -0.31 -12.27 2.93
CA GLY A 58 -1.77 -12.34 2.78
C GLY A 58 -2.30 -11.87 1.43
N ARG A 59 -1.45 -11.65 0.42
CA ARG A 59 -1.87 -11.24 -0.94
C ARG A 59 -2.30 -12.48 -1.73
N PHE A 60 -3.44 -12.41 -2.41
CA PHE A 60 -3.87 -13.47 -3.33
C PHE A 60 -2.90 -13.59 -4.50
N VAL A 61 -2.33 -14.77 -4.70
CA VAL A 61 -1.34 -15.08 -5.74
C VAL A 61 -1.76 -16.29 -6.53
N ALA A 62 -1.34 -16.36 -7.80
CA ALA A 62 -1.44 -17.61 -8.54
C ALA A 62 -0.57 -18.70 -7.88
N GLU A 63 -0.91 -19.96 -8.12
CA GLU A 63 -0.11 -21.10 -7.67
C GLU A 63 1.35 -20.92 -8.12
N GLN A 64 2.29 -21.03 -7.16
CA GLN A 64 3.73 -20.85 -7.36
C GLN A 64 4.20 -19.45 -7.79
N GLN A 65 3.33 -18.44 -7.77
CA GLN A 65 3.75 -17.06 -8.06
C GLN A 65 4.38 -16.40 -6.84
N VAL A 66 5.65 -16.00 -6.96
CA VAL A 66 6.35 -15.19 -5.95
C VAL A 66 6.23 -13.71 -6.33
N LEU A 67 5.57 -12.92 -5.49
CA LEU A 67 5.54 -11.45 -5.64
C LEU A 67 6.73 -10.83 -4.90
N PRO A 68 7.35 -9.75 -5.44
CA PRO A 68 8.35 -9.01 -4.71
C PRO A 68 7.74 -8.43 -3.41
N PRO A 69 8.58 -8.20 -2.38
CA PRO A 69 8.13 -7.57 -1.15
C PRO A 69 7.50 -6.21 -1.46
N ALA A 70 6.36 -5.92 -0.84
CA ALA A 70 5.62 -4.66 -1.02
C ALA A 70 6.27 -3.49 -0.26
N THR A 71 7.59 -3.46 -0.18
CA THR A 71 8.37 -2.46 0.56
C THR A 71 9.63 -2.10 -0.21
N GLY A 72 10.21 -0.95 0.11
CA GLY A 72 11.42 -0.47 -0.54
C GLY A 72 11.22 -0.14 -2.02
N GLU A 73 12.28 -0.27 -2.80
CA GLU A 73 12.37 0.23 -4.19
C GLU A 73 11.39 -0.44 -5.15
N ASN A 74 11.00 -1.68 -4.85
CA ASN A 74 10.11 -2.49 -5.67
C ASN A 74 8.62 -2.13 -5.51
N HIS A 75 8.28 -1.19 -4.62
CA HIS A 75 6.90 -0.77 -4.41
C HIS A 75 6.54 0.43 -5.29
N PHE A 76 5.42 0.40 -6.02
CA PHE A 76 5.00 1.49 -6.94
C PHE A 76 4.81 2.86 -6.27
N ARG A 77 4.54 2.90 -4.95
CA ARG A 77 4.50 4.14 -4.16
C ARG A 77 5.84 4.57 -3.58
N TRP A 78 6.92 3.84 -3.84
CA TRP A 78 8.24 4.21 -3.37
C TRP A 78 8.69 5.50 -4.06
N LYS A 79 9.15 6.45 -3.25
CA LYS A 79 9.63 7.77 -3.70
C LYS A 79 11.08 7.94 -3.29
N GLY A 80 11.96 7.01 -3.68
CA GLY A 80 13.40 7.11 -3.42
C GLY A 80 13.80 7.07 -1.94
N GLY A 81 12.97 6.49 -1.06
CA GLY A 81 13.21 6.49 0.39
C GLY A 81 13.10 7.84 1.10
N VAL A 82 12.86 8.95 0.38
CA VAL A 82 12.81 10.33 0.91
C VAL A 82 11.40 10.75 1.36
N GLY A 83 10.77 9.93 2.19
CA GLY A 83 9.47 10.25 2.79
C GLY A 83 9.56 11.27 3.92
N THR A 84 8.44 11.91 4.27
CA THR A 84 8.34 12.87 5.38
C THR A 84 8.79 12.29 6.72
N LYS A 85 8.53 11.00 6.93
CA LYS A 85 8.94 10.26 8.13
C LYS A 85 10.46 10.00 8.17
N THR A 86 11.12 9.97 7.01
CA THR A 86 12.55 9.65 6.89
C THR A 86 13.40 10.75 7.53
N TYR A 87 13.25 12.01 7.11
CA TYR A 87 14.04 13.11 7.66
C TYR A 87 13.73 13.38 9.13
N ARG A 88 12.47 13.22 9.56
CA ARG A 88 12.09 13.40 10.96
C ARG A 88 12.76 12.37 11.87
N ARG A 89 12.81 11.11 11.43
CA ARG A 89 13.54 10.05 12.13
C ARG A 89 15.04 10.34 12.19
N ILE A 90 15.65 10.72 11.06
CA ILE A 90 17.09 11.05 11.02
C ILE A 90 17.41 12.19 11.98
N ALA A 91 16.63 13.28 11.94
CA ALA A 91 16.83 14.43 12.81
C ALA A 91 16.70 14.05 14.30
N PHE A 92 15.65 13.33 14.68
CA PHE A 92 15.43 12.96 16.09
C PHE A 92 16.45 11.95 16.61
N SER A 93 16.94 11.04 15.77
CA SER A 93 18.01 10.11 16.16
C SER A 93 19.36 10.80 16.36
N ASN A 94 19.63 11.94 15.71
CA ASN A 94 20.90 12.65 15.82
C ASN A 94 20.86 13.82 16.81
N HIS A 95 19.75 14.57 16.87
CA HIS A 95 19.63 15.82 17.63
C HIS A 95 18.64 15.74 18.79
N GLY A 96 17.93 14.62 18.94
CA GLY A 96 16.89 14.44 19.97
C GLY A 96 15.53 15.03 19.57
N ASP A 97 14.60 15.05 20.53
CA ASP A 97 13.20 15.45 20.36
C ASP A 97 12.86 16.82 20.95
N SER A 98 13.87 17.60 21.38
CA SER A 98 13.71 18.95 21.93
C SER A 98 14.22 20.01 20.96
N CYS A 99 13.62 21.19 21.03
CA CYS A 99 14.03 22.34 20.22
C CYS A 99 15.48 22.74 20.55
N GLU A 100 16.34 22.82 19.53
CA GLU A 100 17.76 23.22 19.69
C GLU A 100 17.92 24.67 20.21
N HIS A 101 16.90 25.53 20.02
CA HIS A 101 16.97 26.95 20.40
C HIS A 101 16.40 27.26 21.79
N CYS A 102 15.31 26.60 22.17
CA CYS A 102 14.59 26.93 23.41
C CYS A 102 14.34 25.72 24.33
N GLY A 103 14.76 24.52 23.95
CA GLY A 103 14.58 23.30 24.74
C GLY A 103 13.15 22.76 24.84
N SER A 104 12.13 23.47 24.32
CA SER A 104 10.75 23.01 24.33
C SER A 104 10.60 21.66 23.62
N LYS A 105 9.71 20.80 24.11
CA LYS A 105 9.31 19.53 23.48
C LYS A 105 7.94 19.61 22.80
N ASP A 106 7.31 20.78 22.83
CA ASP A 106 5.98 20.99 22.26
C ASP A 106 6.06 21.44 20.81
N ASN A 107 5.16 20.91 19.97
CA ASN A 107 5.01 21.28 18.56
C ASN A 107 6.34 21.27 17.78
N ILE A 108 7.07 20.16 17.89
CA ILE A 108 8.39 19.99 17.28
C ILE A 108 8.28 19.65 15.79
N SER A 109 9.03 20.41 15.01
CA SER A 109 9.18 20.33 13.57
C SER A 109 10.66 20.18 13.19
N VAL A 110 10.91 19.73 11.97
CA VAL A 110 12.28 19.64 11.43
C VAL A 110 12.41 20.61 10.28
N HIS A 111 13.46 21.44 10.33
CA HIS A 111 13.80 22.41 9.29
C HIS A 111 15.00 21.92 8.48
N HIS A 112 14.89 21.99 7.16
CA HIS A 112 16.01 21.84 6.24
C HIS A 112 16.68 23.20 6.05
N VAL A 113 17.93 23.34 6.51
CA VAL A 113 18.68 24.62 6.48
C VAL A 113 18.84 25.13 5.05
N ASP A 114 19.14 24.24 4.12
CA ASP A 114 19.26 24.54 2.69
C ASP A 114 17.92 24.68 1.94
N LYS A 115 16.78 24.49 2.64
CA LYS A 115 15.41 24.47 2.09
C LYS A 115 15.16 23.38 1.05
N ASN A 116 16.11 22.48 0.81
CA ASN A 116 15.98 21.34 -0.09
C ASN A 116 15.53 20.09 0.68
N ARG A 117 14.24 19.75 0.53
CA ARG A 117 13.63 18.60 1.23
C ARG A 117 14.19 17.23 0.86
N LYS A 118 15.04 17.14 -0.17
CA LYS A 118 15.73 15.91 -0.56
C LYS A 118 17.07 15.72 0.17
N ASN A 119 17.69 16.79 0.66
CA ASN A 119 18.94 16.73 1.38
C ASN A 119 18.70 16.39 2.86
N ASN A 120 18.74 15.11 3.19
CA ASN A 120 18.48 14.61 4.54
C ASN A 120 19.74 14.35 5.35
N ASP A 121 20.87 14.98 4.99
CA ASP A 121 22.07 14.95 5.83
C ASP A 121 21.73 15.47 7.24
N PRO A 122 22.10 14.77 8.32
CA PRO A 122 21.80 15.21 9.69
C PRO A 122 22.24 16.65 9.96
N THR A 123 23.33 17.12 9.36
CA THR A 123 23.83 18.50 9.54
C THR A 123 22.95 19.55 8.87
N ASN A 124 22.20 19.16 7.83
CA ASN A 124 21.23 20.01 7.14
C ASN A 124 19.85 20.03 7.85
N LEU A 125 19.64 19.18 8.85
CA LEU A 125 18.38 19.05 9.57
C LEU A 125 18.49 19.71 10.96
N LYS A 126 17.49 20.52 11.30
CA LYS A 126 17.38 21.18 12.60
C LYS A 126 16.08 20.83 13.30
N VAL A 127 16.16 20.42 14.56
CA VAL A 127 14.99 20.09 15.39
C VAL A 127 14.56 21.34 16.14
N VAL A 128 13.39 21.88 15.80
CA VAL A 128 12.92 23.16 16.34
C VAL A 128 11.41 23.15 16.59
N CYS A 129 10.97 23.83 17.64
CA CYS A 129 9.53 24.03 17.87
C CYS A 129 8.95 24.98 16.82
N GLN A 130 7.64 24.89 16.57
CA GLN A 130 6.98 25.69 15.54
C GLN A 130 7.17 27.21 15.73
N LYS A 131 7.26 27.68 16.98
CA LYS A 131 7.52 29.11 17.28
C LYS A 131 8.90 29.54 16.77
N CYS A 132 9.95 28.84 17.20
CA CYS A 132 11.33 29.09 16.75
C CYS A 132 11.47 28.85 15.23
N HIS A 133 10.78 27.85 14.69
CA HIS A 133 10.76 27.57 13.26
C HIS A 133 10.29 28.76 12.44
N MET A 134 9.19 29.38 12.86
CA MET A 134 8.63 30.56 12.19
C MET A 134 9.51 31.80 12.40
N ILE A 135 9.95 32.07 13.62
CA ILE A 135 10.69 33.30 13.95
C ILE A 135 12.08 33.31 13.31
N ILE A 136 12.80 32.18 13.38
CA ILE A 136 14.22 32.12 12.99
C ILE A 136 14.37 31.81 11.51
N TYR A 137 13.60 30.85 10.98
CA TYR A 137 13.81 30.35 9.62
C TYR A 137 12.77 30.82 8.60
N HIS A 138 11.65 31.39 9.07
CA HIS A 138 10.60 31.93 8.21
C HIS A 138 10.11 33.32 8.65
N PRO A 139 11.01 34.30 8.92
CA PRO A 139 10.62 35.63 9.38
C PRO A 139 9.66 36.33 8.40
N ASP A 140 9.86 36.14 7.10
CA ASP A 140 9.00 36.70 6.05
C ASP A 140 7.52 36.25 6.16
N ASN A 141 7.29 35.06 6.72
CA ASN A 141 5.94 34.55 6.92
C ASN A 141 5.22 35.23 8.10
N LEU A 142 5.94 35.85 9.04
CA LEU A 142 5.32 36.66 10.09
C LEU A 142 4.73 37.95 9.51
N ALA A 143 5.47 38.63 8.62
CA ALA A 143 5.00 39.84 7.95
C ALA A 143 3.79 39.59 7.04
N LYS A 144 3.65 38.38 6.48
CA LYS A 144 2.48 38.00 5.65
C LYS A 144 1.24 37.63 6.46
N ARG A 145 1.37 37.36 7.77
CA ARG A 145 0.25 37.00 8.64
C ARG A 145 -0.51 38.21 9.21
N SER A 146 0.08 39.40 9.14
CA SER A 146 -0.53 40.68 9.48
C SER A 146 -1.33 41.31 8.33
N GLY A 147 -1.89 40.48 7.44
CA GLY A 147 -3.01 40.95 6.61
C GLY A 147 -4.18 41.29 7.56
N ASN A 148 -4.82 42.43 7.35
CA ASN A 148 -5.97 42.87 8.13
C ASN A 148 -6.96 41.69 8.25
N ARG A 149 -7.24 41.26 9.48
CA ARG A 149 -8.24 40.23 9.74
C ARG A 149 -9.48 40.89 10.29
N ASP A 150 -10.67 40.45 9.86
CA ASP A 150 -11.91 40.88 10.49
C ASP A 150 -12.02 40.33 11.92
N GLU A 151 -13.05 40.75 12.64
CA GLU A 151 -13.36 40.25 13.99
C GLU A 151 -13.58 38.72 14.05
N TYR A 152 -13.76 38.07 12.90
CA TYR A 152 -13.94 36.63 12.74
C TYR A 152 -12.67 35.90 12.21
N GLY A 153 -11.55 36.61 12.05
CA GLY A 153 -10.27 36.04 11.64
C GLY A 153 -10.13 35.74 10.13
N ARG A 154 -11.04 36.23 9.27
CA ARG A 154 -10.95 36.15 7.80
C ARG A 154 -10.00 37.22 7.26
N PHE A 155 -9.26 36.88 6.21
CA PHE A 155 -8.41 37.86 5.52
C PHE A 155 -9.31 38.90 4.82
N ILE A 156 -9.05 40.18 5.11
CA ILE A 156 -9.66 41.36 4.47
C ILE A 156 -8.83 41.74 3.25
#